data_AF-A0A2V3A001-F1
#
_entry.id   AF-A0A2V3A001-F1
#
_cell.length_a   1.000
_cell.length_b   1.000
_cell.length_c   1.000
_cell.angle_alpha   90.00
_cell.angle_beta   90.00
_cell.angle_gamma   90.00
#
_symmetry.space_group_name_H-M   'P 1'
#
loop_
_entity.id
_entity.type
_entity.pdbx_description
1 polymer ?
#
loop_
_entity_poly.entity_id
_entity_poly.type
_entity_poly.pdbx_seq_one_letter_code
_entity_poly.pdbx_strand_id
1 'polypeptide(L)' 'EKNSSSQILEKINTGEEVEVLDQNGDWWLVVSKAGKKGYVHKSRIKSE' A
#
# COMPACT_ATOMS: atom_id res chain seq x y z
N GLU A 1 -10.37 -14.83 -10.40
CA GLU A 1 -10.33 -13.63 -11.28
C GLU A 1 -10.05 -12.39 -10.43
N LYS A 2 -9.32 -11.40 -10.96
CA LYS A 2 -9.03 -10.14 -10.23
C LYS A 2 -10.24 -9.20 -10.32
N ASN A 3 -11.22 -9.44 -9.47
CA ASN A 3 -12.46 -8.65 -9.37
C ASN A 3 -12.41 -7.70 -8.16
N SER A 4 -13.22 -6.63 -8.19
CA SER A 4 -13.42 -5.68 -7.09
C SER A 4 -14.14 -6.27 -5.86
N SER A 5 -14.45 -7.56 -5.89
CA SER A 5 -14.90 -8.35 -4.73
C SER A 5 -13.76 -9.05 -3.99
N SER A 6 -12.50 -8.76 -4.35
CA SER A 6 -11.36 -9.23 -3.55
C SER A 6 -11.46 -8.67 -2.14
N GLN A 7 -11.34 -9.56 -1.14
CA GLN A 7 -11.49 -9.21 0.27
C GLN A 7 -10.49 -8.11 0.63
N ILE A 8 -10.99 -6.96 1.06
CA ILE A 8 -10.15 -5.86 1.52
C ILE A 8 -9.51 -6.31 2.83
N LEU A 9 -8.26 -6.77 2.75
CA LEU A 9 -7.49 -7.24 3.91
C LEU A 9 -7.29 -6.12 4.94
N GLU A 10 -7.16 -4.87 4.46
CA GLU A 10 -7.01 -3.68 5.28
C GLU A 10 -7.27 -2.41 4.45
N LYS A 11 -7.85 -1.38 5.07
CA LYS A 11 -7.87 -0.02 4.49
C LYS A 11 -6.86 0.82 5.25
N ILE A 12 -5.83 1.29 4.55
CA ILE A 12 -4.91 2.29 5.06
C ILE A 12 -5.62 3.65 4.94
N ASN A 13 -5.77 4.35 6.06
CA ASN A 13 -6.45 5.65 6.06
C ASN A 13 -5.51 6.74 5.50
N THR A 14 -6.09 7.80 4.92
CA THR A 14 -5.29 8.92 4.41
C THR A 14 -4.56 9.59 5.58
N GLY A 15 -3.24 9.75 5.46
CA GLY A 15 -2.38 10.31 6.52
C GLY A 15 -1.68 9.26 7.40
N GLU A 16 -1.92 7.97 7.16
CA GLU A 16 -1.15 6.90 7.80
C GLU A 16 0.22 6.76 7.14
N GLU A 17 1.29 6.78 7.94
CA GLU A 17 2.64 6.55 7.44
C GLU A 17 2.84 5.07 7.15
N VAL A 18 3.53 4.79 6.05
CA VAL A 18 3.89 3.45 5.59
C VAL A 18 5.37 3.43 5.28
N GLU A 19 6.03 2.30 5.56
CA GLU A 19 7.42 2.10 5.16
C GLU A 19 7.44 1.51 3.76
N VAL A 20 8.23 2.09 2.86
CA VAL A 20 8.39 1.56 1.50
C VAL A 20 9.54 0.57 1.49
N LEU A 21 9.21 -0.70 1.23
CA LEU A 21 10.19 -1.79 1.18
C LEU A 21 10.75 -1.99 -0.23
N ASP A 22 9.94 -1.75 -1.26
CA ASP A 22 10.36 -1.88 -2.67
C ASP A 22 9.64 -0.85 -3.54
N GLN A 23 10.38 -0.22 -4.46
CA GLN A 23 9.90 0.87 -5.34
C GLN A 23 9.91 0.49 -6.83
N ASN A 24 9.82 -0.78 -7.18
CA ASN A 24 9.94 -1.20 -8.58
C ASN A 24 8.67 -0.91 -9.40
N GLY A 25 8.78 0.06 -10.31
CA GLY A 25 7.69 0.45 -11.20
C GLY A 25 6.62 1.30 -10.52
N ASP A 26 5.37 1.13 -10.95
CA ASP A 26 4.25 1.96 -10.49
C ASP A 26 3.61 1.48 -9.17
N TRP A 27 3.91 0.24 -8.77
CA TRP A 27 3.37 -0.39 -7.56
C TRP A 27 4.48 -0.68 -6.58
N TRP A 28 4.42 -0.03 -5.42
CA TRP A 28 5.44 -0.16 -4.40
C TRP A 28 4.97 -1.11 -3.31
N LEU A 29 5.88 -1.96 -2.84
CA LEU A 29 5.64 -2.80 -1.68
C LEU A 29 5.84 -1.94 -0.42
N VAL A 30 4.81 -1.86 0.41
CA VAL A 30 4.84 -1.12 1.66
C VAL A 30 4.49 -2.00 2.85
N VAL A 31 4.94 -1.59 4.04
CA VAL A 31 4.46 -2.12 5.30
C VAL A 31 3.68 -1.04 6.05
N SER A 32 2.49 -1.37 6.55
CA SER A 32 1.76 -0.49 7.46
C SER A 32 2.41 -0.51 8.85
N LYS A 33 2.09 0.48 9.69
CA LYS A 33 2.51 0.49 11.11
C LYS A 33 2.07 -0.75 11.88
N ALA A 34 1.02 -1.42 11.42
CA ALA A 34 0.54 -2.68 11.98
C ALA A 34 1.39 -3.90 11.56
N GLY A 35 2.46 -3.70 10.78
CA GLY A 35 3.36 -4.76 10.32
C GLY A 35 2.82 -5.56 9.13
N LYS A 36 1.73 -5.12 8.49
CA LYS A 36 1.14 -5.79 7.34
C LYS A 36 1.75 -5.29 6.04
N LYS A 37 2.11 -6.22 5.16
CA LYS A 37 2.69 -5.92 3.85
C LYS A 37 1.62 -5.86 2.77
N GLY A 38 1.72 -4.89 1.88
CA GLY A 38 0.79 -4.73 0.76
C GLY A 38 1.39 -3.90 -0.37
N TYR A 39 0.75 -3.94 -1.54
CA TYR A 39 1.15 -3.11 -2.67
C TYR A 39 0.27 -1.87 -2.76
N VAL A 40 0.90 -0.73 -2.95
CA VAL A 40 0.22 0.54 -3.15
C VAL A 40 0.78 1.23 -4.38
N HIS A 41 -0.08 1.86 -5.16
CA HIS A 41 0.35 2.61 -6.33
C HIS A 41 1.09 3.88 -5.90
N LYS A 42 2.20 4.21 -6.55
CA LYS A 42 3.06 5.36 -6.20
C LYS A 42 2.30 6.68 -6.10
N SER A 43 1.24 6.87 -6.91
CA SER A 43 0.41 8.10 -6.87
C SER A 43 -0.36 8.29 -5.56
N ARG A 44 -0.44 7.27 -4.71
CA ARG A 44 -1.08 7.31 -3.40
C ARG A 44 -0.08 7.51 -2.27
N ILE A 45 1.22 7.49 -2.56
CA ILE A 45 2.28 7.78 -1.59
C ILE A 45 2.71 9.24 -1.79
N LYS A 46 2.72 9.99 -0.69
CA LYS A 46 3.44 11.25 -0.59
C LYS A 46 4.68 11.03 0.27
N SER A 47 5.85 11.28 -0.30
CA SER A 47 7.08 11.50 0.47
C SER A 47 7.15 13.00 0.78
N GLU A 48 7.26 13.34 2.07
CA GLU A 48 7.58 14.71 2.52
C GLU A 48 9.09 14.96 2.47
#